data_AF-A0A384IYK6-F1
#
_entry.id   AF-A0A384IYK6-F1
#
_cell.length_a   1.000
_cell.length_b   1.000
_cell.length_c   1.000
_cell.angle_alpha   90.00
_cell.angle_beta   90.00
_cell.angle_gamma   90.00
#
_symmetry.space_group_name_H-M   'P 1'
#
loop_
_entity.id
_entity.type
_entity.pdbx_description
1 polymer ?
#
loop_
_entity_poly.entity_id
_entity_poly.type
_entity_poly.pdbx_seq_one_letter_code
_entity_poly.pdbx_strand_id
1 'polypeptide(L)'
;MDMQQAGQRAEEILDGTMEAIQPPVKWVRGVAMESACSTGLNEPTGTTTVMRGRNILTVVSAHRRGELLAMVQRYLESQGFGDFDIDHDEKMPELRATAADGLTVILGVGSIGNVNVDAGFGCVRDSEMTYPKGTPFRPGGPKKVERIPHEHSPYWSATGAPQ
;
A
#
# COMPACT_ATOMS: atom_id res chain seq x y z
N MET A 1 -1.24 11.92 -17.09
CA MET A 1 -0.33 11.58 -15.99
C MET A 1 0.84 10.78 -16.53
N ASP A 2 2.04 11.08 -16.08
CA ASP A 2 3.25 10.30 -16.36
C ASP A 2 3.74 9.53 -15.12
N MET A 3 4.81 8.74 -15.28
CA MET A 3 5.33 7.91 -14.19
C MET A 3 5.79 8.73 -12.98
N GLN A 4 6.42 9.89 -13.18
CA GLN A 4 6.87 10.75 -12.07
C GLN A 4 5.67 11.28 -11.27
N GLN A 5 4.64 11.80 -11.94
CA GLN A 5 3.42 12.27 -11.30
C GLN A 5 2.68 11.13 -10.59
N ALA A 6 2.56 9.97 -11.23
CA ALA A 6 1.95 8.78 -10.65
C ALA A 6 2.67 8.32 -9.38
N GLY A 7 4.00 8.28 -9.42
CA GLY A 7 4.84 7.93 -8.28
C GLY A 7 4.65 8.91 -7.11
N GLN A 8 4.69 10.22 -7.36
CA GLN A 8 4.50 11.23 -6.31
C GLN A 8 3.12 11.13 -5.65
N ARG A 9 2.08 11.05 -6.47
CA ARG A 9 0.70 10.94 -5.98
C ARG A 9 0.47 9.65 -5.18
N ALA A 10 1.10 8.55 -5.57
CA ALA A 10 1.09 7.31 -4.80
C ALA A 10 1.84 7.42 -3.46
N GLU A 11 2.98 8.11 -3.41
CA GLU A 11 3.69 8.34 -2.14
C GLU A 11 2.88 9.21 -1.17
N GLU A 12 2.21 10.27 -1.67
CA GLU A 12 1.35 11.13 -0.85
C GLU A 12 0.21 10.36 -0.19
N ILE A 13 -0.52 9.53 -0.96
CA ILE A 13 -1.63 8.76 -0.38
C ILE A 13 -1.12 7.73 0.62
N LEU A 14 0.03 7.10 0.37
CA LEU A 14 0.62 6.10 1.26
C LEU A 14 1.09 6.73 2.57
N ASP A 15 1.79 7.86 2.51
CA ASP A 15 2.25 8.55 3.72
C ASP A 15 1.06 9.01 4.58
N GLY A 16 0.05 9.63 3.98
CA GLY A 16 -1.17 10.00 4.72
C GLY A 16 -1.96 8.80 5.23
N THR A 17 -1.96 7.65 4.51
CA THR A 17 -2.58 6.41 5.00
C THR A 17 -1.88 5.91 6.26
N MET A 18 -0.54 5.94 6.29
CA MET A 18 0.22 5.53 7.47
C MET A 18 0.00 6.48 8.64
N GLU A 19 -0.14 7.79 8.40
CA GLU A 19 -0.42 8.80 9.43
C GLU A 19 -1.83 8.66 10.02
N ALA A 20 -2.81 8.25 9.21
CA ALA A 20 -4.18 8.03 9.64
C ALA A 20 -4.37 6.82 10.57
N ILE A 21 -3.42 5.87 10.57
CA ILE A 21 -3.46 4.70 11.46
C ILE A 21 -3.08 5.13 12.88
N GLN A 22 -4.04 5.05 13.80
CA GLN A 22 -3.88 5.46 15.19
C GLN A 22 -4.35 4.35 16.14
N PRO A 23 -3.52 3.87 17.09
CA PRO A 23 -2.15 4.32 17.39
C PRO A 23 -1.15 4.09 16.24
N PRO A 24 -0.04 4.84 16.16
CA PRO A 24 0.88 4.74 15.03
C PRO A 24 1.54 3.35 14.96
N VAL A 25 1.66 2.84 13.74
CA VAL A 25 2.39 1.60 13.43
C VAL A 25 3.81 1.90 12.98
N LYS A 26 4.72 0.95 13.19
CA LYS A 26 6.03 0.91 12.53
C LYS A 26 5.86 0.34 11.14
N TRP A 27 6.48 0.97 10.16
CA TRP A 27 6.40 0.58 8.76
C TRP A 27 7.68 0.95 8.02
N VAL A 28 7.89 0.32 6.86
CA VAL A 28 8.96 0.64 5.91
C VAL A 28 8.42 0.77 4.50
N ARG A 29 9.18 1.41 3.61
CA ARG A 29 8.85 1.43 2.18
C ARG A 29 8.90 0.03 1.60
N GLY A 30 7.86 -0.32 0.86
CA GLY A 30 7.79 -1.52 0.04
C GLY A 30 8.54 -1.35 -1.28
N VAL A 31 8.59 -2.42 -2.06
CA VAL A 31 9.20 -2.38 -3.40
C VAL A 31 8.37 -1.49 -4.31
N ALA A 32 9.03 -0.61 -5.07
CA ALA A 32 8.39 0.07 -6.19
C ALA A 32 8.29 -0.91 -7.36
N MET A 33 7.08 -1.09 -7.90
CA MET A 33 6.85 -1.97 -9.05
C MET A 33 6.54 -1.13 -10.29
N GLU A 34 7.14 -1.52 -11.40
CA GLU A 34 6.90 -0.97 -12.73
C GLU A 34 6.67 -2.13 -13.68
N SER A 35 5.59 -2.07 -14.45
CA SER A 35 5.25 -3.08 -15.44
C SER A 35 4.80 -2.41 -16.72
N ALA A 36 5.57 -2.57 -17.80
CA ALA A 36 5.23 -2.00 -19.10
C ALA A 36 3.89 -2.57 -19.57
N CYS A 37 2.98 -1.69 -19.97
CA CYS A 37 1.70 -2.11 -20.50
C CYS A 37 1.84 -2.47 -21.97
N SER A 38 1.21 -3.57 -22.35
CA SER A 38 1.17 -4.04 -23.72
C SER A 38 -0.27 -4.17 -24.24
N THR A 39 -0.41 -4.17 -25.56
CA THR A 39 -1.67 -4.56 -26.20
C THR A 39 -1.90 -6.07 -26.00
N GLY A 40 -3.09 -6.56 -26.36
CA GLY A 40 -3.38 -8.00 -26.37
C GLY A 40 -2.47 -8.84 -27.27
N LEU A 41 -1.60 -8.19 -28.07
CA LEU A 41 -0.58 -8.81 -28.93
C LEU A 41 0.85 -8.63 -28.39
N ASN A 42 1.01 -8.21 -27.14
CA ASN A 42 2.31 -7.90 -26.50
C ASN A 42 3.09 -6.73 -27.14
N GLU A 43 2.41 -5.82 -27.84
CA GLU A 43 3.05 -4.63 -28.40
C GLU A 43 3.15 -3.53 -27.35
N PRO A 44 4.27 -2.77 -27.28
CA PRO A 44 4.44 -1.70 -26.31
C PRO A 44 3.46 -0.56 -26.57
N THR A 45 2.86 -0.07 -25.49
CA THR A 45 1.89 1.04 -25.55
C THR A 45 2.52 2.42 -25.30
N GLY A 46 3.81 2.46 -24.92
CA GLY A 46 4.45 3.68 -24.40
C GLY A 46 3.91 4.10 -23.03
N THR A 47 3.35 3.13 -22.29
CA THR A 47 2.81 3.33 -20.95
C THR A 47 3.25 2.22 -20.00
N THR A 48 3.29 2.54 -18.72
CA THR A 48 3.77 1.66 -17.65
C THR A 48 2.85 1.77 -16.45
N THR A 49 2.49 0.63 -15.87
CA THR A 49 1.85 0.57 -14.55
C THR A 49 2.88 0.88 -13.48
N VAL A 50 2.56 1.81 -12.58
CA VAL A 50 3.44 2.26 -11.51
C VAL A 50 2.77 2.00 -10.17
N MET A 51 3.41 1.22 -9.31
CA MET A 51 2.98 0.99 -7.93
C MET A 51 4.09 1.37 -6.93
N ARG A 52 3.66 1.84 -5.77
CA ARG A 52 4.46 2.09 -4.57
C ARG A 52 3.86 1.32 -3.40
N GLY A 53 4.67 1.03 -2.40
CA GLY A 53 4.24 0.19 -1.28
C GLY A 53 4.71 0.66 0.09
N ARG A 54 4.02 0.16 1.11
CA ARG A 54 4.35 0.23 2.54
C ARG A 54 4.17 -1.15 3.13
N ASN A 55 5.17 -1.63 3.87
CA ASN A 55 5.03 -2.84 4.69
C ASN A 55 4.95 -2.42 6.14
N ILE A 56 3.87 -2.81 6.83
CA ILE A 56 3.73 -2.58 8.26
C ILE A 56 4.56 -3.65 8.99
N LEU A 57 5.50 -3.17 9.82
CA LEU A 57 6.36 -4.01 10.67
C LEU A 57 5.76 -4.25 12.04
N THR A 58 4.79 -3.45 12.45
CA THR A 58 4.02 -3.71 13.67
C THR A 58 3.15 -4.95 13.50
N VAL A 59 3.24 -5.87 14.47
CA VAL A 59 2.38 -7.06 14.52
C VAL A 59 0.94 -6.62 14.82
N VAL A 60 0.06 -6.84 13.84
CA VAL A 60 -1.39 -6.60 13.98
C VAL A 60 -2.09 -7.94 14.22
N SER A 61 -2.65 -8.10 15.41
CA SER A 61 -3.36 -9.32 15.79
C SER A 61 -4.61 -9.52 14.95
N ALA A 62 -5.07 -10.78 14.81
CA ALA A 62 -6.19 -11.12 13.95
C ALA A 62 -7.45 -10.28 14.25
N HIS A 63 -7.77 -10.07 15.53
CA HIS A 63 -8.95 -9.32 15.95
C HIS A 63 -8.84 -7.80 15.72
N ARG A 64 -7.64 -7.27 15.45
CA ARG A 64 -7.42 -5.84 15.14
C ARG A 64 -7.38 -5.54 13.64
N ARG A 65 -7.37 -6.56 12.78
CA ARG A 65 -7.28 -6.36 11.31
C ARG A 65 -8.50 -5.64 10.76
N GLY A 66 -9.70 -6.02 11.17
CA GLY A 66 -10.92 -5.33 10.75
C GLY A 66 -10.93 -3.85 11.16
N GLU A 67 -10.39 -3.54 12.35
CA GLU A 67 -10.24 -2.16 12.82
C GLU A 67 -9.25 -1.37 11.97
N LEU A 68 -8.10 -1.98 11.64
CA LEU A 68 -7.10 -1.39 10.76
C LEU A 68 -7.69 -1.07 9.38
N LEU A 69 -8.39 -2.03 8.76
CA LEU A 69 -9.07 -1.82 7.47
C LEU A 69 -10.06 -0.66 7.56
N ALA A 70 -10.86 -0.61 8.62
CA ALA A 70 -11.86 0.45 8.79
C ALA A 70 -11.22 1.85 8.97
N MET A 71 -10.07 1.96 9.64
CA MET A 71 -9.32 3.23 9.73
C MET A 71 -8.81 3.68 8.36
N VAL A 72 -8.23 2.76 7.59
CA VAL A 72 -7.72 3.05 6.25
C VAL A 72 -8.87 3.39 5.31
N GLN A 73 -9.98 2.65 5.34
CA GLN A 73 -11.17 2.95 4.56
C GLN A 73 -11.67 4.38 4.80
N ARG A 74 -11.89 4.77 6.08
CA ARG A 74 -12.36 6.12 6.42
C ARG A 74 -11.40 7.21 5.94
N TYR A 75 -10.10 6.96 6.04
CA TYR A 75 -9.11 7.88 5.49
C TYR A 75 -9.26 8.01 3.97
N LEU A 76 -9.32 6.91 3.24
CA LEU A 76 -9.47 6.92 1.78
C LEU A 76 -10.78 7.60 1.35
N GLU A 77 -11.89 7.35 2.03
CA GLU A 77 -13.17 8.05 1.81
C GLU A 77 -12.99 9.57 1.97
N SER A 78 -12.29 10.02 3.01
CA SER A 78 -11.99 11.45 3.21
C SER A 78 -11.10 12.06 2.11
N GLN A 79 -10.33 11.22 1.41
CA GLN A 79 -9.49 11.60 0.27
C GLN A 79 -10.23 11.49 -1.08
N GLY A 80 -11.53 11.17 -1.08
CA GLY A 80 -12.35 11.11 -2.29
C GLY A 80 -12.31 9.77 -3.04
N PHE A 81 -11.89 8.69 -2.38
CA PHE A 81 -12.04 7.33 -2.92
C PHE A 81 -13.49 6.88 -2.81
N GLY A 82 -13.96 6.05 -3.76
CA GLY A 82 -15.37 5.62 -3.80
C GLY A 82 -15.62 4.20 -4.31
N ASP A 83 -14.77 3.64 -5.16
CA ASP A 83 -14.91 2.27 -5.69
C ASP A 83 -14.22 1.27 -4.75
N PHE A 84 -14.90 0.96 -3.63
CA PHE A 84 -14.40 0.05 -2.62
C PHE A 84 -14.80 -1.40 -2.90
N ASP A 85 -13.81 -2.28 -2.86
CA ASP A 85 -13.98 -3.74 -2.83
C ASP A 85 -13.29 -4.25 -1.56
N ILE A 86 -14.02 -4.95 -0.71
CA ILE A 86 -13.54 -5.38 0.61
C ILE A 86 -13.75 -6.89 0.73
N ASP A 87 -12.65 -7.63 0.83
CA ASP A 87 -12.64 -9.03 1.22
C ASP A 87 -12.57 -9.13 2.74
N HIS A 88 -13.60 -9.71 3.33
CA HIS A 88 -13.74 -9.90 4.77
C HIS A 88 -13.20 -11.25 5.26
N ASP A 89 -12.33 -11.93 4.51
CA ASP A 89 -11.67 -13.15 4.97
C ASP A 89 -11.11 -13.00 6.40
N GLU A 90 -11.36 -13.98 7.26
CA GLU A 90 -11.00 -13.90 8.68
C GLU A 90 -9.48 -13.81 8.91
N LYS A 91 -8.68 -14.30 7.97
CA LYS A 91 -7.22 -14.39 8.09
C LYS A 91 -6.51 -13.42 7.17
N MET A 92 -6.99 -13.24 5.96
CA MET A 92 -6.35 -12.46 4.89
C MET A 92 -7.31 -11.41 4.34
N PRO A 93 -7.88 -10.54 5.20
CA PRO A 93 -8.78 -9.52 4.69
C PRO A 93 -8.03 -8.57 3.75
N GLU A 94 -8.75 -8.05 2.77
CA GLU A 94 -8.23 -7.13 1.75
C GLU A 94 -9.18 -5.95 1.59
N LEU A 95 -8.61 -4.78 1.33
CA LEU A 95 -9.36 -3.61 0.89
C LEU A 95 -8.71 -3.09 -0.38
N ARG A 96 -9.51 -2.92 -1.43
CA ARG A 96 -9.15 -2.21 -2.64
C ARG A 96 -10.05 -0.99 -2.78
N ALA A 97 -9.47 0.14 -3.15
CA ALA A 97 -10.20 1.36 -3.41
C ALA A 97 -9.63 2.09 -4.61
N THR A 98 -10.48 2.61 -5.49
CA THR A 98 -10.06 3.48 -6.60
C THR A 98 -10.67 4.87 -6.46
N ALA A 99 -9.83 5.89 -6.64
CA ALA A 99 -10.22 7.29 -6.71
C ALA A 99 -10.57 7.72 -8.15
N ALA A 100 -11.26 8.84 -8.30
CA ALA A 100 -11.71 9.34 -9.59
C ALA A 100 -10.57 9.66 -10.58
N ASP A 101 -9.37 9.96 -10.09
CA ASP A 101 -8.16 10.17 -10.90
C ASP A 101 -7.51 8.87 -11.40
N GLY A 102 -8.07 7.71 -11.02
CA GLY A 102 -7.57 6.38 -11.35
C GLY A 102 -6.56 5.82 -10.33
N LEU A 103 -6.27 6.54 -9.24
CA LEU A 103 -5.38 6.06 -8.19
C LEU A 103 -6.03 4.88 -7.49
N THR A 104 -5.34 3.74 -7.51
CA THR A 104 -5.80 2.54 -6.80
C THR A 104 -4.94 2.33 -5.57
N VAL A 105 -5.59 2.09 -4.43
CA VAL A 105 -4.97 1.67 -3.18
C VAL A 105 -5.43 0.24 -2.86
N ILE A 106 -4.49 -0.61 -2.45
CA ILE A 106 -4.73 -1.99 -2.04
C ILE A 106 -4.07 -2.17 -0.68
N LEU A 107 -4.86 -2.51 0.33
CA LEU A 107 -4.38 -2.99 1.62
C LEU A 107 -4.63 -4.48 1.68
N GLY A 108 -3.58 -5.28 1.82
CA GLY A 108 -3.68 -6.73 1.95
C GLY A 108 -3.11 -7.23 3.27
N VAL A 109 -3.73 -8.27 3.82
CA VAL A 109 -3.15 -9.07 4.90
C VAL A 109 -2.74 -10.43 4.36
N GLY A 110 -1.46 -10.77 4.47
CA GLY A 110 -0.95 -12.07 4.06
C GLY A 110 -1.20 -13.17 5.10
N SER A 111 -1.04 -14.43 4.68
CA SER A 111 -1.29 -15.62 5.50
C SER A 111 -0.45 -15.70 6.79
N ILE A 112 0.72 -15.08 6.80
CA ILE A 112 1.61 -14.97 7.97
C ILE A 112 1.32 -13.73 8.82
N GLY A 113 0.28 -12.96 8.50
CA GLY A 113 -0.13 -11.75 9.21
C GLY A 113 0.64 -10.49 8.84
N ASN A 114 1.46 -10.52 7.78
CA ASN A 114 2.05 -9.30 7.23
C ASN A 114 0.97 -8.42 6.62
N VAL A 115 1.09 -7.10 6.80
CA VAL A 115 0.17 -6.14 6.18
C VAL A 115 0.97 -5.27 5.22
N ASN A 116 0.50 -5.19 3.96
CA ASN A 116 1.01 -4.27 2.96
C ASN A 116 -0.07 -3.28 2.55
N VAL A 117 0.36 -2.06 2.22
CA VAL A 117 -0.47 -1.07 1.55
C VAL A 117 0.27 -0.64 0.29
N ASP A 118 -0.31 -0.93 -0.86
CA ASP A 118 0.21 -0.58 -2.16
C ASP A 118 -0.70 0.47 -2.82
N ALA A 119 -0.11 1.43 -3.51
CA ALA A 119 -0.85 2.48 -4.22
C ALA A 119 -0.22 2.77 -5.57
N GLY A 120 -1.04 3.09 -6.57
CA GLY A 120 -0.52 3.39 -7.89
C GLY A 120 -1.55 3.53 -8.99
N PHE A 121 -1.05 3.63 -10.21
CA PHE A 121 -1.83 3.85 -11.41
C PHE A 121 -1.49 2.82 -12.48
N GLY A 122 -2.51 2.34 -13.18
CA GLY A 122 -2.34 1.51 -14.36
C GLY A 122 -1.94 2.34 -15.58
N CYS A 123 -0.97 1.84 -16.35
CA CYS A 123 -0.65 2.31 -17.71
C CYS A 123 -0.56 3.84 -17.89
N VAL A 124 0.27 4.50 -17.08
CA VAL A 124 0.59 5.93 -17.24
C VAL A 124 1.69 6.15 -18.26
N ARG A 125 1.77 7.34 -18.87
CA ARG A 125 2.76 7.64 -19.91
C ARG A 125 4.19 7.42 -19.40
N ASP A 126 5.01 6.73 -20.20
CA ASP A 126 6.40 6.48 -19.86
C ASP A 126 7.18 7.80 -19.64
N SER A 127 7.97 7.82 -18.57
CA SER A 127 8.90 8.90 -18.24
C SER A 127 9.96 8.41 -17.27
N GLU A 128 11.05 9.18 -17.12
CA GLU A 128 11.91 8.99 -15.96
C GLU A 128 11.13 9.20 -14.67
N MET A 129 11.56 8.52 -13.61
CA MET A 129 10.89 8.53 -12.32
C MET A 129 11.92 8.44 -11.19
N THR A 130 11.67 9.24 -10.15
CA THR A 130 12.48 9.28 -8.93
C THR A 130 11.87 8.39 -7.84
N TYR A 131 12.71 8.02 -6.88
CA TYR A 131 12.31 7.18 -5.75
C TYR A 131 12.74 7.86 -4.45
N PRO A 132 11.85 7.92 -3.45
CA PRO A 132 12.21 8.42 -2.14
C PRO A 132 13.37 7.62 -1.52
N LYS A 133 14.16 8.29 -0.69
CA LYS A 133 15.21 7.63 0.09
C LYS A 133 14.63 6.49 0.93
N GLY A 134 15.34 5.37 0.97
CA GLY A 134 14.89 4.18 1.68
C GLY A 134 14.00 3.25 0.85
N THR A 135 13.67 3.59 -0.40
CA THR A 135 12.98 2.65 -1.32
C THR A 135 13.90 1.44 -1.58
N PRO A 136 13.46 0.20 -1.31
CA PRO A 136 14.25 -1.01 -1.56
C PRO A 136 14.78 -1.08 -2.99
N PHE A 137 16.02 -1.57 -3.13
CA PHE A 137 16.71 -1.76 -4.42
C PHE A 137 16.94 -0.48 -5.24
N ARG A 138 16.79 0.70 -4.63
CA ARG A 138 17.14 1.99 -5.22
C ARG A 138 18.35 2.61 -4.50
N PRO A 139 19.06 3.56 -5.11
CA PRO A 139 20.19 4.24 -4.47
C PRO A 139 19.82 4.78 -3.08
N GLY A 140 20.59 4.43 -2.06
CA GLY A 140 20.32 4.83 -0.67
C GLY A 140 19.19 4.06 0.03
N GLY A 141 18.67 2.99 -0.58
CA GLY A 141 17.71 2.07 0.01
C GLY A 141 18.30 0.74 0.45
N PRO A 142 17.53 -0.09 1.18
CA PRO A 142 17.96 -1.41 1.61
C PRO A 142 18.10 -2.38 0.43
N LYS A 143 19.03 -3.34 0.56
CA LYS A 143 19.24 -4.43 -0.42
C LYS A 143 18.29 -5.61 -0.22
N LYS A 144 17.39 -5.54 0.76
CA LYS A 144 16.38 -6.55 1.08
C LYS A 144 15.08 -5.85 1.40
N VAL A 145 13.97 -6.55 1.16
CA VAL A 145 12.64 -6.06 1.52
C VAL A 145 12.29 -6.63 2.89
N GLU A 146 11.91 -5.75 3.80
CA GLU A 146 11.39 -6.14 5.09
C GLU A 146 9.86 -6.21 5.00
N ARG A 147 9.33 -7.43 5.13
CA ARG A 147 7.90 -7.74 4.98
C ARG A 147 7.31 -8.48 6.17
N ILE A 148 8.16 -8.99 7.06
CA ILE A 148 7.74 -9.81 8.19
C ILE A 148 7.58 -8.89 9.40
N PRO A 149 6.36 -8.75 9.95
CA PRO A 149 6.14 -7.93 11.13
C PRO A 149 6.82 -8.56 12.35
N HIS A 150 7.44 -7.72 13.17
CA HIS A 150 8.20 -8.12 14.36
C HIS A 150 8.18 -7.04 15.45
N GLU A 151 7.70 -5.83 15.15
CA GLU A 151 7.57 -4.75 16.11
C GLU A 151 6.28 -4.93 16.92
N HIS A 152 6.39 -4.93 18.25
CA HIS A 152 5.23 -5.13 19.11
C HIS A 152 4.69 -3.80 19.65
N SER A 153 3.38 -3.64 19.59
CA SER A 153 2.64 -2.54 20.19
C SER A 153 1.63 -3.08 21.22
N PRO A 154 1.48 -2.45 22.39
CA PRO A 154 0.46 -2.85 23.36
C PRO A 154 -0.96 -2.86 22.79
N TYR A 155 -1.25 -2.02 21.80
CA TYR A 155 -2.56 -1.93 21.16
C TYR A 155 -2.72 -2.95 20.04
N TRP A 156 -1.86 -2.86 19.02
CA TRP A 156 -2.00 -3.65 17.80
C TRP A 156 -1.68 -5.13 17.99
N SER A 157 -0.72 -5.43 18.86
CA SER A 157 -0.22 -6.79 19.06
C SER A 157 -0.91 -7.50 20.23
N ALA A 158 -1.86 -6.85 20.91
CA ALA A 158 -2.67 -7.49 21.93
C ALA A 158 -3.40 -8.71 21.35
N THR A 159 -3.50 -9.78 22.13
CA THR A 159 -4.15 -11.04 21.72
C THR A 159 -5.53 -11.24 22.34
N GLY A 160 -5.96 -10.36 23.24
CA GLY A 160 -7.30 -10.35 23.85
C GLY A 160 -8.17 -9.20 23.36
N ALA A 161 -9.50 -9.37 23.42
CA ALA A 161 -10.44 -8.27 23.25
C ALA A 161 -10.14 -7.18 24.30
N PRO A 162 -10.30 -5.87 23.99
CA PRO A 162 -10.25 -4.85 25.01
C PRO A 162 -11.27 -5.20 26.11
N GLN A 163 -10.81 -5.24 27.36
CA GLN A 163 -11.68 -5.35 28.54
C GLN A 163 -12.51 -4.08 28.71
#